data_AF-A0A838NTW8-F1
#
_entry.id   AF-A0A838NTW8-F1
#
_cell.length_a   1.000
_cell.length_b   1.000
_cell.length_c   1.000
_cell.angle_alpha   90.00
_cell.angle_beta   90.00
_cell.angle_gamma   90.00
#
_symmetry.space_group_name_H-M   'P 1'
#
loop_
_entity.id
_entity.type
_entity.pdbx_description
1 polymer ?
#
loop_
_entity_poly.entity_id
_entity_poly.type
_entity_poly.pdbx_seq_one_letter_code
_entity_poly.pdbx_strand_id
1 'polypeptide(L)'
;MQNSKGYAMMFLLGAFVAGGALGFTADRMVQNSARDCHGHENFRARIEKELRLNTTQKTAIDSLMTERHRQIVALFKPVKPQLDSINAAARVVSESTHEQIKRLLDPSQRVAFDKMRDAARKDMDRNRQRWSSPGATSKPDSR
;
A
#
# COMPACT_ATOMS: atom_id res chain seq x y z
N MET A 1 -33.43 -34.45 0.85
CA MET A 1 -32.82 -33.20 1.38
C MET A 1 -31.28 -33.31 1.39
N GLN A 2 -30.62 -33.50 0.24
CA GLN A 2 -29.15 -33.70 0.18
C GLN A 2 -28.37 -32.64 -0.62
N ASN A 3 -29.05 -31.72 -1.31
CA ASN A 3 -28.38 -30.79 -2.24
C ASN A 3 -28.21 -29.36 -1.67
N SER A 4 -28.82 -29.03 -0.52
CA SER A 4 -28.78 -27.67 0.05
C SER A 4 -27.41 -27.27 0.60
N LYS A 5 -26.59 -28.23 1.05
CA LYS A 5 -25.24 -27.97 1.57
C LYS A 5 -24.26 -27.54 0.47
N GLY A 6 -24.41 -28.09 -0.74
CA GLY A 6 -23.56 -27.74 -1.89
C GLY A 6 -23.80 -26.31 -2.37
N TYR A 7 -25.06 -25.89 -2.43
CA TYR A 7 -25.40 -24.51 -2.79
C TYR A 7 -24.98 -23.49 -1.73
N ALA A 8 -25.05 -23.84 -0.44
CA ALA A 8 -24.55 -22.98 0.63
C ALA A 8 -23.02 -22.77 0.56
N MET A 9 -22.27 -23.84 0.25
CA MET A 9 -20.81 -23.75 0.03
C MET A 9 -20.47 -22.89 -1.19
N MET A 10 -21.17 -23.09 -2.31
CA MET A 10 -20.97 -22.28 -3.52
C MET A 10 -21.32 -20.80 -3.30
N PHE A 11 -22.38 -20.52 -2.51
CA PHE A 11 -22.75 -19.16 -2.14
C PHE A 11 -21.69 -18.49 -1.26
N LEU A 12 -21.16 -19.20 -0.25
CA LEU A 12 -20.07 -18.70 0.58
C LEU A 12 -18.79 -18.46 -0.24
N LEU A 13 -18.50 -19.34 -1.19
CA LEU A 13 -17.33 -19.22 -2.07
C LEU A 13 -17.49 -18.04 -3.04
N GLY A 14 -18.68 -17.85 -3.60
CA GLY A 14 -19.02 -16.67 -4.40
C GLY A 14 -18.95 -15.37 -3.62
N ALA A 15 -19.48 -15.34 -2.39
CA ALA A 15 -19.41 -14.20 -1.49
C ALA A 15 -17.96 -13.89 -1.05
N PHE A 16 -17.13 -14.91 -0.83
CA PHE A 16 -15.71 -14.75 -0.50
C PHE A 16 -14.91 -14.17 -1.67
N VAL A 17 -15.14 -14.65 -2.89
CA VAL A 17 -14.50 -14.12 -4.10
C VAL A 17 -14.96 -12.69 -4.39
N ALA A 18 -16.26 -12.40 -4.28
CA ALA A 18 -16.80 -11.06 -4.45
C ALA A 18 -16.31 -10.09 -3.36
N GLY A 19 -16.27 -10.53 -2.10
CA GLY A 19 -15.73 -9.77 -0.97
C GLY A 19 -14.21 -9.53 -1.09
N GLY A 20 -13.46 -10.52 -1.58
CA GLY A 20 -12.03 -10.40 -1.84
C GLY A 20 -11.71 -9.43 -2.98
N ALA A 21 -12.49 -9.44 -4.07
CA ALA A 21 -12.35 -8.49 -5.17
C ALA A 21 -12.69 -7.06 -4.75
N LEU A 22 -13.77 -6.87 -3.97
CA LEU A 22 -14.11 -5.56 -3.41
C LEU A 22 -13.06 -5.07 -2.41
N GLY A 23 -12.53 -5.95 -1.56
CA GLY A 23 -11.41 -5.64 -0.66
C GLY A 23 -10.15 -5.19 -1.39
N PHE A 24 -9.82 -5.82 -2.53
CA PHE A 24 -8.67 -5.44 -3.37
C PHE A 24 -8.88 -4.07 -4.05
N THR A 25 -10.12 -3.70 -4.38
CA THR A 25 -10.42 -2.36 -4.91
C THR A 25 -10.46 -1.28 -3.83
N ALA A 26 -10.94 -1.60 -2.62
CA ALA A 26 -10.92 -0.71 -1.48
C ALA A 26 -9.48 -0.44 -0.99
N ASP A 27 -8.63 -1.48 -0.96
CA ASP A 27 -7.20 -1.35 -0.65
C ASP A 27 -6.49 -0.44 -1.67
N ARG A 28 -6.87 -0.52 -2.95
CA ARG A 28 -6.33 0.37 -3.99
C ARG A 28 -6.80 1.82 -3.85
N MET A 29 -8.05 2.06 -3.44
CA MET A 29 -8.57 3.41 -3.19
C MET A 29 -7.97 4.03 -1.92
N VAL A 30 -7.86 3.27 -0.83
CA VAL A 30 -7.25 3.72 0.42
C VAL A 30 -5.74 3.94 0.25
N GLN A 31 -5.04 3.08 -0.50
CA GLN A 31 -3.64 3.31 -0.89
C GLN A 31 -3.48 4.52 -1.82
N ASN A 32 -4.44 4.81 -2.71
CA ASN A 32 -4.38 6.01 -3.54
C ASN A 32 -4.63 7.30 -2.73
N SER A 33 -5.57 7.30 -1.79
CA SER A 33 -5.76 8.45 -0.88
C SER A 33 -4.57 8.62 0.09
N ALA A 34 -3.91 7.53 0.47
CA ALA A 34 -2.64 7.58 1.18
C ALA A 34 -1.50 8.10 0.29
N ARG A 35 -1.47 7.76 -1.01
CA ARG A 35 -0.51 8.31 -1.99
C ARG A 35 -0.63 9.82 -2.15
N ASP A 36 -1.84 10.38 -2.10
CA ASP A 36 -2.07 11.83 -2.18
C ASP A 36 -1.49 12.60 -0.98
N CYS A 37 -1.33 11.94 0.17
CA CYS A 37 -0.66 12.54 1.32
C CYS A 37 0.87 12.61 1.16
N HIS A 38 1.46 11.79 0.28
CA HIS A 38 2.92 11.58 0.19
C HIS A 38 3.57 12.27 -1.02
N GLY A 39 2.80 13.04 -1.80
CA GLY A 39 3.30 13.99 -2.78
C GLY A 39 3.63 15.37 -2.21
N HIS A 40 3.73 15.53 -0.88
CA HIS A 40 3.79 16.83 -0.21
C HIS A 40 4.98 17.69 -0.63
N GLU A 41 6.17 17.11 -0.82
CA GLU A 41 7.35 17.84 -1.28
C GLU A 41 7.25 18.25 -2.75
N ASN A 42 6.72 17.37 -3.61
CA ASN A 42 6.47 17.67 -5.01
C ASN A 42 5.38 18.73 -5.18
N PHE A 43 4.36 18.71 -4.33
CA PHE A 43 3.28 19.70 -4.33
C PHE A 43 3.76 21.05 -3.79
N ARG A 44 4.52 21.08 -2.69
CA ARG A 44 5.15 22.30 -2.15
C ARG A 44 6.07 22.95 -3.19
N ALA A 45 7.02 22.19 -3.74
CA ALA A 45 7.95 22.70 -4.76
C ALA A 45 7.22 23.19 -6.02
N ARG A 46 6.12 22.54 -6.40
CA ARG A 46 5.29 22.95 -7.54
C ARG A 46 4.53 24.25 -7.25
N ILE A 47 3.89 24.36 -6.08
CA ILE A 47 3.21 25.60 -5.65
C ILE A 47 4.20 26.76 -5.61
N GLU A 48 5.37 26.57 -5.00
CA GLU A 48 6.39 27.62 -4.91
C GLU A 48 6.82 28.12 -6.29
N LYS A 49 7.02 27.18 -7.22
CA LYS A 49 7.46 27.47 -8.59
C LYS A 49 6.36 28.12 -9.43
N GLU A 50 5.15 27.59 -9.37
CA GLU A 50 4.02 28.03 -10.20
C GLU A 50 3.41 29.35 -9.69
N LEU A 51 3.30 29.53 -8.38
CA LEU A 51 2.70 30.72 -7.78
C LEU A 51 3.71 31.83 -7.46
N ARG A 52 5.01 31.57 -7.68
CA ARG A 52 6.11 32.54 -7.45
C ARG A 52 6.03 33.19 -6.06
N LEU A 53 5.86 32.35 -5.05
CA LEU A 53 5.66 32.79 -3.67
C LEU A 53 6.85 33.61 -3.15
N ASN A 54 6.57 34.72 -2.47
CA ASN A 54 7.59 35.45 -1.72
C ASN A 54 7.93 34.75 -0.40
N THR A 55 9.04 35.16 0.24
CA THR A 55 9.56 34.51 1.46
C THR A 55 8.52 34.43 2.59
N THR A 56 7.74 35.50 2.80
CA THR A 56 6.71 35.53 3.85
C THR A 56 5.59 34.53 3.57
N GLN A 57 5.14 34.44 2.31
CA GLN A 57 4.11 33.48 1.89
C GLN A 57 4.59 32.03 2.01
N LYS A 58 5.86 31.76 1.67
CA LYS A 58 6.47 30.43 1.83
C LYS A 58 6.45 29.97 3.29
N THR A 59 6.96 30.80 4.20
CA THR A 59 6.99 30.49 5.64
C THR A 59 5.59 30.24 6.21
N ALA A 60 4.59 31.02 5.77
CA ALA A 60 3.20 30.84 6.20
C ALA A 60 2.61 29.50 5.70
N ILE A 61 2.84 29.16 4.43
CA ILE A 61 2.37 27.89 3.86
C ILE A 61 3.06 26.70 4.51
N ASP A 62 4.36 26.77 4.77
CA ASP A 62 5.07 25.68 5.44
C ASP A 62 4.58 25.44 6.85
N SER A 63 4.28 26.51 7.58
CA SER A 63 3.68 26.42 8.91
C SER A 63 2.31 25.74 8.86
N LEU A 64 1.46 26.14 7.90
CA LEU A 64 0.13 25.55 7.71
C LEU A 64 0.21 24.06 7.36
N MET A 65 1.11 23.69 6.45
CA MET A 65 1.28 22.29 6.04
C MET A 65 1.85 21.42 7.17
N THR A 66 2.71 21.97 8.01
CA THR A 66 3.23 21.29 9.20
C THR A 66 2.12 21.04 10.21
N GLU A 67 1.27 22.03 10.48
CA GLU A 67 0.13 21.88 11.38
C GLU A 67 -0.90 20.89 10.83
N ARG A 68 -1.21 20.95 9.52
CA ARG A 68 -2.04 19.94 8.85
C ARG A 68 -1.48 18.53 9.03
N HIS A 69 -0.17 18.34 8.84
CA HIS A 69 0.47 17.04 9.04
C HIS A 69 0.30 16.54 10.47
N ARG A 70 0.52 17.42 11.47
CA ARG A 70 0.31 17.09 12.88
C ARG A 70 -1.12 16.64 13.17
N GLN A 71 -2.11 17.35 12.63
CA GLN A 71 -3.53 17.01 12.79
C GLN A 71 -3.86 15.64 12.17
N ILE A 72 -3.38 15.38 10.95
CA ILE A 72 -3.56 14.08 10.29
C ILE A 72 -2.92 12.95 11.12
N VAL A 73 -1.67 13.12 11.57
CA VAL A 73 -0.99 12.11 12.40
C VAL A 73 -1.76 11.85 13.70
N ALA A 74 -2.32 12.89 14.32
CA ALA A 74 -3.15 12.74 15.52
C ALA A 74 -4.42 11.92 15.26
N LEU A 75 -5.08 12.09 14.11
CA LEU A 75 -6.25 11.30 13.70
C LEU A 75 -5.90 9.83 13.49
N PHE A 76 -4.72 9.53 12.94
CA PHE A 76 -4.30 8.16 12.65
C PHE A 76 -3.71 7.40 13.84
N LYS A 77 -3.17 8.11 14.85
CA LYS A 77 -2.59 7.51 16.07
C LYS A 77 -3.46 6.42 16.71
N PRO A 78 -4.76 6.63 16.99
CA PRO A 78 -5.58 5.62 17.67
C PRO A 78 -5.83 4.37 16.83
N VAL A 79 -5.91 4.49 15.50
CA VAL A 79 -6.20 3.37 14.60
C VAL A 79 -4.94 2.64 14.13
N LYS A 80 -3.76 3.24 14.28
CA LYS A 80 -2.48 2.65 13.88
C LYS A 80 -2.25 1.23 14.41
N PRO A 81 -2.49 0.91 15.70
CA PRO A 81 -2.29 -0.46 16.20
C PRO A 81 -3.21 -1.49 15.52
N GLN A 82 -4.44 -1.10 15.17
CA GLN A 82 -5.38 -1.97 14.47
C GLN A 82 -4.91 -2.25 13.04
N LEU A 83 -4.43 -1.21 12.34
CA LEU A 83 -3.83 -1.37 11.01
C LEU A 83 -2.58 -2.26 11.07
N ASP A 84 -1.73 -2.07 12.07
CA ASP A 84 -0.53 -2.88 12.26
C ASP A 84 -0.90 -4.37 12.50
N SER A 85 -1.97 -4.63 13.27
CA SER A 85 -2.51 -5.98 13.49
C SER A 85 -3.08 -6.60 12.21
N ILE A 86 -3.86 -5.84 11.42
CA ILE A 86 -4.39 -6.30 10.13
C ILE A 86 -3.25 -6.66 9.17
N ASN A 87 -2.21 -5.83 9.10
CA ASN A 87 -1.03 -6.09 8.28
C ASN A 87 -0.31 -7.38 8.71
N ALA A 88 -0.19 -7.63 10.01
CA ALA A 88 0.39 -8.86 10.52
C ALA A 88 -0.46 -10.09 10.13
N ALA A 89 -1.79 -10.01 10.27
CA ALA A 89 -2.70 -11.08 9.87
C ALA A 89 -2.64 -11.34 8.36
N ALA A 90 -2.64 -10.29 7.54
CA ALA A 90 -2.52 -10.39 6.09
C ALA A 90 -1.22 -11.10 5.67
N ARG A 91 -0.11 -10.84 6.38
CA ARG A 91 1.17 -11.52 6.14
C ARG A 91 1.07 -13.02 6.38
N VAL A 92 0.44 -13.44 7.48
CA VAL A 92 0.23 -14.87 7.79
C VAL A 92 -0.59 -15.54 6.69
N VAL A 93 -1.67 -14.90 6.23
CA VAL A 93 -2.49 -15.43 5.13
C VAL A 93 -1.66 -15.56 3.86
N SER A 94 -0.89 -14.53 3.49
CA SER A 94 -0.02 -14.56 2.30
C SER A 94 1.02 -15.69 2.37
N GLU A 95 1.64 -15.90 3.54
CA GLU A 95 2.61 -16.99 3.76
C GLU A 95 1.93 -18.36 3.65
N SER A 96 0.74 -18.52 4.22
CA SER A 96 -0.02 -19.77 4.12
C SER A 96 -0.44 -20.10 2.68
N THR A 97 -0.84 -19.09 1.90
CA THR A 97 -1.22 -19.25 0.50
C THR A 97 -0.01 -19.61 -0.35
N HIS A 98 1.15 -19.00 -0.08
CA HIS A 98 2.40 -19.34 -0.75
C HIS A 98 2.76 -20.83 -0.58
N GLU A 99 2.67 -21.34 0.65
CA GLU A 99 2.97 -22.75 0.92
C GLU A 99 1.95 -23.70 0.30
N GLN A 100 0.66 -23.32 0.27
CA GLN A 100 -0.37 -24.09 -0.43
C GLN A 100 -0.10 -24.17 -1.93
N ILE A 101 0.27 -23.04 -2.57
CA ILE A 101 0.64 -23.02 -3.98
C ILE A 101 1.87 -23.92 -4.21
N LYS A 102 2.91 -23.83 -3.38
CA LYS A 102 4.12 -24.66 -3.52
C LYS A 102 3.84 -26.15 -3.53
N ARG A 103 2.85 -26.63 -2.77
CA ARG A 103 2.47 -28.06 -2.74
C ARG A 103 1.92 -28.55 -4.08
N LEU A 104 1.35 -27.65 -4.89
CA LEU A 104 0.80 -27.96 -6.21
C LEU A 104 1.83 -27.89 -7.34
N LEU A 105 3.04 -27.40 -7.05
CA LEU A 105 4.08 -27.15 -8.04
C LEU A 105 5.13 -28.27 -8.04
N ASP A 106 5.70 -28.50 -9.22
CA ASP A 106 6.86 -29.37 -9.40
C ASP A 106 8.15 -28.73 -8.84
N PRO A 107 9.21 -29.51 -8.57
CA PRO A 107 10.42 -28.99 -7.93
C PRO A 107 11.06 -27.79 -8.64
N SER A 108 11.11 -27.80 -9.97
CA SER A 108 11.66 -26.69 -10.77
C SER A 108 10.80 -25.42 -10.67
N GLN A 109 9.47 -25.59 -10.65
CA GLN A 109 8.51 -24.49 -10.52
C GLN A 109 8.54 -23.86 -9.13
N ARG A 110 8.73 -24.65 -8.06
CA ARG A 110 8.88 -24.13 -6.69
C ARG A 110 10.04 -23.15 -6.56
N VAL A 111 11.18 -23.48 -7.16
CA VAL A 111 12.38 -22.63 -7.15
C VAL A 111 12.11 -21.31 -7.89
N ALA A 112 11.43 -21.35 -9.04
CA ALA A 112 11.05 -20.15 -9.78
C ALA A 112 10.06 -19.28 -8.98
N PHE A 113 9.07 -19.91 -8.35
CA PHE A 113 8.05 -19.23 -7.55
C PHE A 113 8.63 -18.55 -6.30
N ASP A 114 9.56 -19.20 -5.60
CA ASP A 114 10.27 -18.58 -4.47
C ASP A 114 11.09 -17.35 -4.91
N LYS A 115 11.78 -17.43 -6.05
CA LYS A 115 12.51 -16.28 -6.63
C LYS A 115 11.59 -15.11 -6.97
N MET A 116 10.41 -15.37 -7.53
CA MET A 116 9.44 -14.32 -7.85
C MET A 116 8.98 -13.58 -6.59
N ARG A 117 8.68 -14.31 -5.51
CA ARG A 117 8.28 -13.72 -4.22
C ARG A 117 9.41 -12.87 -3.64
N ASP A 118 10.63 -13.37 -3.65
CA ASP A 118 11.76 -12.66 -3.06
C ASP A 118 12.12 -11.39 -3.85
N ALA A 119 11.99 -11.43 -5.18
CA ALA A 119 12.11 -10.24 -6.03
C ALA A 119 11.03 -9.21 -5.69
N ALA A 120 9.76 -9.64 -5.58
CA ALA A 120 8.66 -8.74 -5.21
C ALA A 120 8.88 -8.09 -3.83
N ARG A 121 9.37 -8.84 -2.84
CA ARG A 121 9.70 -8.29 -1.51
C ARG A 121 10.82 -7.25 -1.60
N LYS A 122 11.91 -7.56 -2.31
CA LYS A 122 13.04 -6.64 -2.51
C LYS A 122 12.62 -5.37 -3.24
N ASP A 123 11.72 -5.47 -4.22
CA ASP A 123 11.24 -4.29 -4.95
C ASP A 123 10.33 -3.42 -4.09
N MET A 124 9.47 -4.01 -3.24
CA MET A 124 8.70 -3.25 -2.26
C MET A 124 9.61 -2.55 -1.24
N ASP A 125 10.63 -3.23 -0.72
CA ASP A 125 11.59 -2.65 0.22
C ASP A 125 12.42 -1.54 -0.43
N ARG A 126 12.89 -1.75 -1.66
CA ARG A 126 13.61 -0.74 -2.44
C ARG A 126 12.74 0.47 -2.71
N ASN A 127 11.47 0.25 -3.07
CA ASN A 127 10.53 1.33 -3.26
C ASN A 127 10.36 2.09 -1.94
N ARG A 128 10.10 1.40 -0.83
CA ARG A 128 9.99 2.01 0.50
C ARG A 128 11.24 2.83 0.86
N GLN A 129 12.44 2.30 0.64
CA GLN A 129 13.71 2.99 0.91
C GLN A 129 13.90 4.20 0.00
N ARG A 130 13.62 4.08 -1.31
CA ARG A 130 13.63 5.18 -2.26
C ARG A 130 12.75 6.33 -1.79
N TRP A 131 11.61 6.04 -1.18
CA TRP A 131 10.69 7.05 -0.66
C TRP A 131 10.97 7.46 0.79
N SER A 132 11.82 6.73 1.53
CA SER A 132 12.23 7.05 2.91
C SER A 132 13.55 7.83 3.00
N SER A 133 14.34 7.88 1.92
CA SER A 133 15.58 8.64 1.88
C SER A 133 15.31 10.16 1.79
N PRO A 134 15.79 10.96 2.75
CA PRO A 134 15.74 12.42 2.65
C PRO A 134 16.67 12.86 1.52
N GLY A 135 16.11 13.15 0.33
CA GLY A 135 16.87 13.57 -0.85
C GLY A 135 16.56 12.84 -2.15
N ALA A 136 15.61 11.90 -2.19
CA ALA A 136 15.23 11.19 -3.43
C ALA A 136 14.33 12.01 -4.37
N THR A 137 14.63 13.29 -4.54
CA THR A 137 14.15 14.10 -5.68
C THR A 137 15.27 14.22 -6.71
N SER A 138 15.59 13.14 -7.39
CA SER A 138 16.17 13.23 -8.72
C SER A 138 15.61 12.13 -9.62
N LYS A 139 14.88 12.61 -10.63
CA LYS A 139 14.30 11.96 -11.82
C LYS A 139 14.68 10.50 -12.12
N PRO A 140 13.74 9.67 -12.61
CA PRO A 140 14.08 8.76 -13.69
C PRO A 140 14.18 9.56 -15.00
N ASP A 141 15.37 9.58 -15.61
CA ASP A 141 15.55 10.02 -16.98
C ASP A 141 14.66 9.20 -17.91
N SER A 142 13.83 9.90 -18.69
CA SER A 142 13.18 9.38 -19.88
C SER A 142 14.19 9.41 -21.02
N ARG A 143 14.72 8.25 -21.39
CA ARG A 143 15.27 7.96 -22.71
C ARG A 143 14.64 6.70 -23.24
#